data_AF-A0A0H3WS44-F1
#
_entry.id   AF-A0A0H3WS44-F1
#
_cell.length_a   1.000
_cell.length_b   1.000
_cell.length_c   1.000
_cell.angle_alpha   90.00
_cell.angle_beta   90.00
_cell.angle_gamma   90.00
#
_symmetry.space_group_name_H-M   'P 1'
#
loop_
_entity.id
_entity.type
_entity.pdbx_description
1 polymer ?
#
loop_
_entity_poly.entity_id
_entity_poly.type
_entity_poly.pdbx_seq_one_letter_code
_entity_poly.pdbx_strand_id
1 'polypeptide(L)'
;MGNDLTGARHSPADSMAPAPAGRRLAAAPAGYLRFASAAVAAAASDLWEAACKGYEKNYDARTPASFHGLTEFEKRLVVKSAVDKVFEKDAWTIDGYFNRLTANGDVKKYLEKTLSRVKRDEVEQVLLKDDKIFFDKRRHLMQRIDKYKMVFGAETWEMENARNDLWSEVREAVYENRSITVPESFLQLTEEDRRKVAKLTVDWIFSPVNDETGKWFDPVVEIEMMRPYLTRTVPHGTYQRVAGRESLKNVKERIIAYDMREADPQAEIKSAKNEVCNAVRKSVADRKNPIGPASFMSLTEEGKKEVARLSVNWTLSPVNDETEFWFFALVEKEFIREYLEHTVSQRKYDEVARSGRLESVREAILKRGMLAG
;
A
#
# COMPACT_ATOMS: atom_id res chain seq x y z
N MET A 1 57.30 -47.17 36.84
CA MET A 1 57.31 -48.39 36.01
C MET A 1 56.77 -48.02 34.65
N GLY A 2 57.55 -48.27 33.58
CA GLY A 2 57.13 -48.11 32.18
C GLY A 2 57.63 -46.83 31.50
N ASN A 3 58.83 -46.89 30.92
CA ASN A 3 59.40 -45.95 29.96
C ASN A 3 59.04 -46.37 28.50
N ASP A 4 59.38 -45.47 27.59
CA ASP A 4 59.76 -45.65 26.16
C ASP A 4 58.70 -45.41 25.07
N LEU A 5 58.79 -44.30 24.31
CA LEU A 5 59.72 -43.93 23.20
C LEU A 5 59.30 -44.63 21.89
N THR A 6 58.75 -43.96 20.88
CA THR A 6 59.41 -43.41 19.66
C THR A 6 58.29 -43.34 18.59
N GLY A 7 58.09 -42.30 17.77
CA GLY A 7 58.92 -41.87 16.64
C GLY A 7 58.46 -42.53 15.32
N ALA A 8 57.73 -41.83 14.42
CA ALA A 8 57.67 -42.12 12.98
C ALA A 8 57.01 -40.99 12.16
N ARG A 9 57.51 -40.81 10.94
CA ARG A 9 57.24 -39.73 9.97
C ARG A 9 56.19 -40.13 8.91
N HIS A 10 55.70 -39.11 8.18
CA HIS A 10 55.19 -39.07 6.80
C HIS A 10 53.84 -39.76 6.44
N SER A 11 52.95 -38.95 5.83
CA SER A 11 51.73 -39.26 5.03
C SER A 11 52.04 -40.14 3.79
N PRO A 12 51.09 -40.60 2.94
CA PRO A 12 49.64 -40.32 2.82
C PRO A 12 48.74 -41.56 2.54
N ALA A 13 47.46 -41.29 2.28
CA ALA A 13 46.43 -42.15 1.65
C ALA A 13 45.45 -42.91 2.57
N ASP A 14 44.21 -42.90 2.08
CA ASP A 14 43.05 -43.73 2.44
C ASP A 14 42.20 -43.33 3.67
N SER A 15 41.41 -42.28 3.47
CA SER A 15 40.03 -42.29 3.98
C SER A 15 39.07 -41.67 2.97
N MET A 16 38.43 -42.56 2.22
CA MET A 16 37.30 -42.31 1.34
C MET A 16 36.07 -41.98 2.18
N ALA A 17 35.73 -40.70 2.29
CA ALA A 17 34.41 -40.24 2.66
C ALA A 17 33.96 -39.19 1.62
N PRO A 18 32.74 -39.32 1.06
CA PRO A 18 32.31 -38.49 -0.06
C PRO A 18 32.17 -37.03 0.36
N ALA A 19 32.53 -36.13 -0.57
CA ALA A 19 32.31 -34.70 -0.43
C ALA A 19 30.85 -34.42 -0.03
N PRO A 20 30.57 -33.64 1.02
CA PRO A 20 29.23 -33.15 1.25
C PRO A 20 28.84 -32.29 0.05
N ALA A 21 27.74 -32.70 -0.58
CA ALA A 21 27.17 -32.13 -1.78
C ALA A 21 27.28 -30.60 -1.78
N GLY A 22 27.82 -30.07 -2.88
CA GLY A 22 27.78 -28.65 -3.18
C GLY A 22 26.39 -28.13 -2.88
N ARG A 23 26.30 -27.29 -1.86
CA ARG A 23 25.09 -26.52 -1.58
C ARG A 23 24.91 -25.66 -2.82
N ARG A 24 23.99 -26.09 -3.69
CA ARG A 24 23.51 -25.32 -4.83
C ARG A 24 23.34 -23.89 -4.33
N LEU A 25 24.07 -22.98 -4.97
CA LEU A 25 23.87 -21.54 -4.88
C LEU A 25 22.36 -21.32 -4.80
N ALA A 26 21.89 -20.91 -3.63
CA ALA A 26 20.52 -20.42 -3.52
C ALA A 26 20.45 -19.28 -4.53
N ALA A 27 19.56 -19.42 -5.51
CA ALA A 27 19.34 -18.39 -6.51
C ALA A 27 19.15 -17.06 -5.77
N ALA A 28 19.97 -16.06 -6.14
CA ALA A 28 19.79 -14.69 -5.68
C ALA A 28 18.30 -14.31 -5.86
N PRO A 29 17.72 -13.52 -4.95
CA PRO A 29 16.34 -13.08 -5.09
C PRO A 29 16.15 -12.47 -6.48
N ALA A 30 15.26 -13.07 -7.26
CA ALA A 30 15.10 -12.86 -8.70
C ALA A 30 14.70 -11.42 -9.11
N GLY A 31 14.58 -10.48 -8.17
CA GLY A 31 14.32 -9.06 -8.44
C GLY A 31 15.54 -8.28 -8.92
N TYR A 32 16.74 -8.56 -8.39
CA TYR A 32 17.94 -7.75 -8.64
C TYR A 32 18.44 -7.77 -10.09
N LEU A 33 18.32 -8.93 -10.74
CA LEU A 33 18.87 -9.14 -12.09
C LEU A 33 17.99 -8.54 -13.19
N ARG A 34 16.77 -8.12 -12.88
CA ARG A 34 15.83 -7.63 -13.90
C ARG A 34 16.14 -6.21 -14.38
N PHE A 35 16.97 -5.47 -13.62
CA PHE A 35 17.15 -4.01 -13.80
C PHE A 35 18.62 -3.55 -13.91
N ALA A 36 19.60 -4.43 -13.69
CA ALA A 36 21.00 -4.02 -13.67
C ALA A 36 21.62 -4.10 -15.07
N SER A 37 22.01 -2.95 -15.62
CA SER A 37 22.90 -2.88 -16.78
C SER A 37 24.22 -3.61 -16.47
N ALA A 38 24.96 -4.03 -17.50
CA ALA A 38 26.28 -4.64 -17.29
C ALA A 38 27.22 -3.69 -16.49
N ALA A 39 27.06 -2.37 -16.66
CA ALA A 39 27.78 -1.35 -15.90
C ALA A 39 27.41 -1.37 -14.41
N VAL A 40 26.12 -1.46 -14.07
CA VAL A 40 25.64 -1.58 -12.67
C VAL A 40 26.19 -2.84 -12.02
N ALA A 41 26.14 -3.97 -12.73
CA ALA A 41 26.65 -5.24 -12.21
C ALA A 41 28.17 -5.18 -11.94
N ALA A 42 28.94 -4.59 -12.85
CA ALA A 42 30.37 -4.38 -12.68
C ALA A 42 30.67 -3.46 -11.49
N ALA A 43 30.01 -2.30 -11.40
CA ALA A 43 30.20 -1.36 -10.31
C ALA A 43 29.78 -1.92 -8.95
N ALA A 44 28.73 -2.75 -8.89
CA ALA A 44 28.33 -3.47 -7.68
C ALA A 44 29.38 -4.51 -7.25
N SER A 45 30.02 -5.17 -8.22
CA SER A 45 31.15 -6.06 -7.93
C SER A 45 32.35 -5.29 -7.41
N ASP A 46 32.74 -4.20 -8.07
CA ASP A 46 33.89 -3.38 -7.70
C ASP A 46 33.73 -2.74 -6.31
N LEU A 47 32.53 -2.22 -6.00
CA LEU A 47 32.26 -1.61 -4.70
C LEU A 47 32.32 -2.66 -3.58
N TRP A 48 31.79 -3.85 -3.85
CA TRP A 48 31.87 -4.96 -2.91
C TRP A 48 33.32 -5.42 -2.70
N GLU A 49 34.10 -5.54 -3.77
CA GLU A 49 35.53 -5.89 -3.68
C GLU A 49 36.32 -4.84 -2.90
N ALA A 50 36.01 -3.56 -3.07
CA ALA A 50 36.60 -2.48 -2.29
C ALA A 50 36.28 -2.59 -0.79
N ALA A 51 35.06 -3.00 -0.44
CA ALA A 51 34.67 -3.29 0.95
C ALA A 51 35.43 -4.51 1.51
N CYS A 52 35.60 -5.58 0.72
CA CYS A 52 36.39 -6.74 1.11
C CYS A 52 37.86 -6.38 1.36
N LYS A 53 38.50 -5.68 0.41
CA LYS A 53 39.88 -5.20 0.55
C LYS A 53 40.05 -4.28 1.76
N GLY A 54 39.07 -3.41 2.01
CA GLY A 54 39.06 -2.54 3.19
C GLY A 54 38.98 -3.32 4.49
N TYR A 55 38.20 -4.41 4.52
CA TYR A 55 38.13 -5.29 5.68
C TYR A 55 39.47 -6.00 5.92
N GLU A 56 40.05 -6.61 4.88
CA GLU A 56 41.32 -7.35 4.96
C GLU A 56 42.49 -6.44 5.37
N LYS A 57 42.55 -5.22 4.85
CA LYS A 57 43.66 -4.28 5.05
C LYS A 57 43.38 -3.21 6.11
N ASN A 58 42.26 -3.31 6.83
CA ASN A 58 41.85 -2.39 7.88
C ASN A 58 41.73 -0.90 7.46
N TYR A 59 41.17 -0.64 6.29
CA TYR A 59 40.86 0.72 5.82
C TYR A 59 39.42 0.84 5.29
N ASP A 60 38.92 2.07 5.18
CA ASP A 60 37.56 2.32 4.68
C ASP A 60 37.42 2.06 3.18
N ALA A 61 36.31 1.47 2.76
CA ALA A 61 36.09 1.11 1.36
C ALA A 61 36.25 2.34 0.46
N ARG A 62 37.11 2.25 -0.56
CA ARG A 62 37.25 3.32 -1.55
C ARG A 62 36.19 3.18 -2.63
N THR A 63 35.70 4.32 -3.11
CA THR A 63 34.75 4.35 -4.23
C THR A 63 35.48 3.95 -5.51
N PRO A 64 35.01 2.90 -6.23
CA PRO A 64 35.62 2.52 -7.49
C PRO A 64 35.26 3.51 -8.59
N ALA A 65 36.13 3.63 -9.60
CA ALA A 65 35.91 4.54 -10.74
C ALA A 65 34.59 4.25 -11.49
N SER A 66 34.22 2.96 -11.57
CA SER A 66 32.96 2.49 -12.16
C SER A 66 31.71 3.04 -11.48
N PHE A 67 31.79 3.54 -10.25
CA PHE A 67 30.66 4.12 -9.53
C PHE A 67 30.34 5.56 -9.97
N HIS A 68 31.34 6.34 -10.38
CA HIS A 68 31.16 7.77 -10.64
C HIS A 68 30.40 8.06 -11.94
N GLY A 69 30.48 7.16 -12.93
CA GLY A 69 29.81 7.31 -14.23
C GLY A 69 28.34 6.90 -14.25
N LEU A 70 27.80 6.41 -13.13
CA LEU A 70 26.44 5.91 -13.03
C LEU A 70 25.41 7.01 -12.78
N THR A 71 24.16 6.78 -13.16
CA THR A 71 23.03 7.64 -12.76
C THR A 71 22.77 7.54 -11.26
N GLU A 72 22.02 8.49 -10.69
CA GLU A 72 21.67 8.43 -9.25
C GLU A 72 20.81 7.21 -8.90
N PHE A 73 20.00 6.70 -9.82
CA PHE A 73 19.27 5.44 -9.65
C PHE A 73 20.22 4.23 -9.64
N GLU A 74 21.14 4.18 -10.60
CA GLU A 74 22.14 3.11 -10.70
C GLU A 74 23.08 3.05 -9.48
N LYS A 75 23.51 4.21 -8.97
CA LYS A 75 24.31 4.28 -7.73
C LYS A 75 23.57 3.70 -6.53
N ARG A 76 22.26 3.97 -6.41
CA ARG A 76 21.41 3.38 -5.37
C ARG A 76 21.32 1.86 -5.49
N LEU A 77 21.17 1.33 -6.71
CA LEU A 77 21.21 -0.11 -6.96
C LEU A 77 22.55 -0.74 -6.55
N VAL A 78 23.67 -0.10 -6.90
CA VAL A 78 25.01 -0.57 -6.55
C VAL A 78 25.20 -0.62 -5.03
N VAL A 79 24.83 0.44 -4.32
CA VAL A 79 24.95 0.49 -2.85
C VAL A 79 24.02 -0.52 -2.20
N LYS A 80 22.78 -0.64 -2.66
CA LYS A 80 21.82 -1.64 -2.21
C LYS A 80 22.35 -3.07 -2.40
N SER A 81 22.98 -3.37 -3.54
CA SER A 81 23.63 -4.67 -3.78
C SER A 81 24.79 -4.93 -2.82
N ALA A 82 25.64 -3.92 -2.57
CA ALA A 82 26.74 -4.05 -1.62
C ALA A 82 26.24 -4.25 -0.18
N VAL A 83 25.19 -3.55 0.24
CA VAL A 83 24.53 -3.75 1.54
C VAL A 83 23.99 -5.17 1.65
N ASP A 84 23.29 -5.70 0.64
CA ASP A 84 22.77 -7.07 0.71
C ASP A 84 23.89 -8.10 0.91
N LYS A 85 25.02 -7.95 0.19
CA LYS A 85 26.21 -8.80 0.37
C LYS A 85 26.82 -8.70 1.77
N VAL A 86 26.78 -7.53 2.41
CA VAL A 86 27.20 -7.40 3.82
C VAL A 86 26.30 -8.26 4.71
N PHE A 87 24.99 -8.23 4.49
CA PHE A 87 24.01 -8.94 5.32
C PHE A 87 23.86 -10.44 4.95
N GLU A 88 24.63 -10.93 3.98
CA GLU A 88 24.87 -12.36 3.75
C GLU A 88 26.04 -12.90 4.58
N LYS A 89 26.84 -12.03 5.20
CA LYS A 89 27.96 -12.43 6.06
C LYS A 89 27.48 -12.93 7.41
N ASP A 90 28.33 -13.75 8.00
CA ASP A 90 28.09 -14.33 9.31
C ASP A 90 28.28 -13.30 10.44
N ALA A 91 27.81 -13.66 11.64
CA ALA A 91 27.81 -12.80 12.82
C ALA A 91 29.19 -12.26 13.22
N TRP A 92 30.28 -12.96 12.90
CA TRP A 92 31.62 -12.56 13.30
C TRP A 92 32.18 -11.42 12.46
N THR A 93 31.80 -11.39 11.18
CA THR A 93 32.46 -10.54 10.17
C THR A 93 31.56 -9.44 9.63
N ILE A 94 30.23 -9.55 9.79
CA ILE A 94 29.24 -8.62 9.26
C ILE A 94 29.50 -7.16 9.67
N ASP A 95 29.83 -6.89 10.93
CA ASP A 95 30.11 -5.55 11.44
C ASP A 95 31.35 -4.94 10.78
N GLY A 96 32.38 -5.75 10.54
CA GLY A 96 33.61 -5.34 9.87
C GLY A 96 33.35 -4.84 8.46
N TYR A 97 32.70 -5.66 7.62
CA TYR A 97 32.35 -5.27 6.25
C TYR A 97 31.40 -4.08 6.23
N PHE A 98 30.38 -4.09 7.10
CA PHE A 98 29.43 -2.99 7.21
C PHE A 98 30.11 -1.67 7.57
N ASN A 99 31.07 -1.71 8.51
CA ASN A 99 31.81 -0.53 8.93
C ASN A 99 32.65 0.06 7.79
N ARG A 100 33.31 -0.78 6.99
CA ARG A 100 34.12 -0.32 5.84
C ARG A 100 33.25 0.29 4.74
N LEU A 101 32.11 -0.33 4.44
CA LEU A 101 31.18 0.17 3.44
C LEU A 101 30.55 1.50 3.87
N THR A 102 30.05 1.57 5.10
CA THR A 102 29.33 2.76 5.60
C THR A 102 30.23 3.92 6.05
N ALA A 103 31.54 3.69 6.13
CA ALA A 103 32.53 4.76 6.33
C ALA A 103 32.82 5.55 5.05
N ASN A 104 32.65 4.93 3.87
CA ASN A 104 32.84 5.57 2.57
C ASN A 104 31.91 6.79 2.42
N GLY A 105 32.52 7.97 2.16
CA GLY A 105 31.80 9.24 2.03
C GLY A 105 30.80 9.28 0.88
N ASP A 106 31.13 8.70 -0.28
CA ASP A 106 30.30 8.73 -1.48
C ASP A 106 29.09 7.79 -1.38
N VAL A 107 29.22 6.74 -0.56
CA VAL A 107 28.16 5.73 -0.36
C VAL A 107 27.10 6.21 0.64
N LYS A 108 27.47 7.04 1.62
CA LYS A 108 26.60 7.42 2.75
C LYS A 108 25.23 7.93 2.33
N LYS A 109 25.17 8.79 1.31
CA LYS A 109 23.92 9.39 0.85
C LYS A 109 22.96 8.38 0.19
N TYR A 110 23.44 7.20 -0.16
CA TYR A 110 22.67 6.12 -0.77
C TYR A 110 22.33 4.98 0.19
N LEU A 111 22.70 5.08 1.48
CA LEU A 111 22.40 4.05 2.48
C LEU A 111 20.95 4.11 2.96
N GLU A 112 20.31 5.27 2.88
CA GLU A 112 18.94 5.47 3.31
C GLU A 112 18.01 4.48 2.57
N LYS A 113 17.13 3.83 3.32
CA LYS A 113 16.13 2.88 2.79
C LYS A 113 16.71 1.68 2.01
N THR A 114 17.92 1.23 2.29
CA THR A 114 18.54 0.06 1.61
C THR A 114 18.27 -1.30 2.25
N LEU A 115 17.74 -1.36 3.47
CA LEU A 115 17.61 -2.59 4.25
C LEU A 115 16.13 -2.88 4.54
N SER A 116 15.70 -4.13 4.39
CA SER A 116 14.34 -4.51 4.80
C SER A 116 14.25 -4.67 6.31
N ARG A 117 13.07 -4.42 6.88
CA ARG A 117 12.83 -4.63 8.32
C ARG A 117 13.09 -6.08 8.73
N VAL A 118 12.65 -7.03 7.90
CA VAL A 118 12.88 -8.46 8.12
C VAL A 118 14.38 -8.77 8.23
N LYS A 119 15.19 -8.28 7.29
CA LYS A 119 16.64 -8.55 7.30
C LYS A 119 17.35 -7.89 8.49
N ARG A 120 16.92 -6.68 8.85
CA ARG A 120 17.39 -5.98 10.06
C ARG A 120 17.10 -6.81 11.31
N ASP A 121 15.87 -7.30 11.45
CA ASP A 121 15.43 -8.08 12.61
C ASP A 121 16.11 -9.46 12.65
N GLU A 122 16.28 -10.14 11.52
CA GLU A 122 17.02 -11.41 11.42
C GLU A 122 18.45 -11.28 11.95
N VAL A 123 19.18 -10.24 11.52
CA VAL A 123 20.56 -10.03 11.97
C VAL A 123 20.61 -9.64 13.45
N GLU A 124 19.68 -8.80 13.92
CA GLU A 124 19.59 -8.49 15.34
C GLU A 124 19.37 -9.75 16.18
N GLN A 125 18.48 -10.65 15.75
CA GLN A 125 18.23 -11.92 16.42
C GLN A 125 19.44 -12.85 16.41
N VAL A 126 20.19 -12.92 15.30
CA VAL A 126 21.43 -13.70 15.23
C VAL A 126 22.47 -13.19 16.22
N LEU A 127 22.65 -11.88 16.30
CA LEU A 127 23.62 -11.27 17.23
C LEU A 127 23.16 -11.35 18.70
N LEU A 128 21.85 -11.43 18.96
CA LEU A 128 21.29 -11.61 20.30
C LEU A 128 21.55 -13.01 20.90
N LYS A 129 21.70 -14.05 20.07
CA LYS A 129 21.87 -15.43 20.54
C LYS A 129 23.10 -15.63 21.43
N ASP A 130 24.14 -14.84 21.19
CA ASP A 130 25.36 -14.86 22.00
C ASP A 130 25.76 -13.44 22.39
N ASP A 131 24.84 -12.77 23.11
CA ASP A 131 24.96 -11.35 23.46
C ASP A 131 26.26 -11.06 24.23
N LYS A 132 26.81 -12.01 24.98
CA LYS A 132 28.11 -11.83 25.67
C LYS A 132 29.28 -11.60 24.70
N ILE A 133 29.22 -12.18 23.51
CA ILE A 133 30.27 -12.06 22.48
C ILE A 133 29.97 -10.91 21.53
N PHE A 134 28.69 -10.69 21.20
CA PHE A 134 28.29 -9.79 20.12
C PHE A 134 27.62 -8.49 20.57
N PHE A 135 27.54 -8.20 21.87
CA PHE A 135 26.88 -6.99 22.40
C PHE A 135 27.35 -5.70 21.69
N ASP A 136 28.66 -5.46 21.65
CA ASP A 136 29.22 -4.24 21.05
C ASP A 136 28.96 -4.20 19.54
N LYS A 137 29.13 -5.33 18.84
CA LYS A 137 28.87 -5.45 17.39
C LYS A 137 27.41 -5.13 17.09
N ARG A 138 26.48 -5.73 17.82
CA ARG A 138 25.03 -5.50 17.72
C ARG A 138 24.70 -4.04 17.93
N ARG A 139 25.21 -3.45 19.02
CA ARG A 139 24.98 -2.05 19.36
C ARG A 139 25.48 -1.12 18.25
N HIS A 140 26.70 -1.31 17.78
CA HIS A 140 27.29 -0.47 16.74
C HIS A 140 26.57 -0.61 15.39
N LEU A 141 26.23 -1.84 15.00
CA LEU A 141 25.51 -2.12 13.76
C LEU A 141 24.13 -1.46 13.77
N MET A 142 23.33 -1.68 14.83
CA MET A 142 21.99 -1.10 14.94
C MET A 142 22.02 0.43 15.00
N GLN A 143 22.94 1.01 15.77
CA GLN A 143 23.10 2.47 15.83
C GLN A 143 23.39 3.10 14.46
N ARG A 144 24.17 2.43 13.60
CA ARG A 144 24.46 2.92 12.25
C ARG A 144 23.29 2.71 11.29
N ILE A 145 22.60 1.57 11.38
CA ILE A 145 21.35 1.32 10.62
C ILE A 145 20.34 2.44 10.91
N ASP A 146 20.19 2.81 12.18
CA ASP A 146 19.29 3.89 12.61
C ASP A 146 19.81 5.27 12.18
N LYS A 147 21.11 5.54 12.39
CA LYS A 147 21.75 6.80 11.98
C LYS A 147 21.56 7.11 10.50
N TYR A 148 21.66 6.10 9.64
CA TYR A 148 21.52 6.25 8.19
C TYR A 148 20.10 5.95 7.69
N LYS A 149 19.13 5.72 8.59
CA LYS A 149 17.72 5.43 8.24
C LYS A 149 17.59 4.33 7.19
N MET A 150 18.38 3.26 7.33
CA MET A 150 18.52 2.26 6.27
C MET A 150 17.25 1.42 6.09
N VAL A 151 16.36 1.34 7.08
CA VAL A 151 15.19 0.47 7.01
C VAL A 151 14.08 1.09 6.15
N PHE A 152 13.68 0.39 5.08
CA PHE A 152 12.54 0.76 4.23
C PHE A 152 11.21 0.23 4.74
N GLY A 153 10.12 0.95 4.42
CA GLY A 153 8.77 0.68 4.89
C GLY A 153 7.86 0.01 3.85
N ALA A 154 8.16 0.14 2.56
CA ALA A 154 7.40 -0.54 1.51
C ALA A 154 7.64 -2.06 1.47
N GLU A 155 6.83 -2.76 0.68
CA GLU A 155 6.95 -4.21 0.46
C GLU A 155 8.30 -4.59 -0.17
N THR A 156 8.76 -3.78 -1.12
CA THR A 156 10.03 -3.97 -1.82
C THR A 156 10.87 -2.70 -1.80
N TRP A 157 12.17 -2.87 -1.99
CA TRP A 157 13.11 -1.76 -2.06
C TRP A 157 12.82 -0.88 -3.29
N GLU A 158 12.50 -1.51 -4.40
CA GLU A 158 12.18 -0.86 -5.68
C GLU A 158 10.97 0.06 -5.53
N MET A 159 9.90 -0.41 -4.89
CA MET A 159 8.70 0.39 -4.61
C MET A 159 9.02 1.58 -3.70
N GLU A 160 9.79 1.37 -2.63
CA GLU A 160 10.18 2.46 -1.72
C GLU A 160 10.95 3.55 -2.48
N ASN A 161 11.92 3.14 -3.31
CA ASN A 161 12.75 4.08 -4.06
C ASN A 161 11.93 4.83 -5.13
N ALA A 162 11.12 4.12 -5.91
CA ALA A 162 10.23 4.72 -6.91
C ALA A 162 9.22 5.69 -6.29
N ARG A 163 8.64 5.33 -5.14
CA ARG A 163 7.74 6.21 -4.39
C ARG A 163 8.45 7.48 -3.94
N ASN A 164 9.64 7.36 -3.34
CA ASN A 164 10.37 8.51 -2.82
C ASN A 164 10.85 9.44 -3.94
N ASP A 165 11.29 8.89 -5.08
CA ASP A 165 11.66 9.67 -6.26
C ASP A 165 10.44 10.40 -6.84
N LEU A 166 9.32 9.69 -7.02
CA LEU A 166 8.10 10.29 -7.56
C LEU A 166 7.56 11.39 -6.64
N TRP A 167 7.56 11.18 -5.33
CA TRP A 167 7.11 12.21 -4.38
C TRP A 167 8.05 13.42 -4.34
N SER A 168 9.35 13.22 -4.53
CA SER A 168 10.30 14.33 -4.60
C SER A 168 10.11 15.13 -5.87
N GLU A 169 9.92 14.46 -7.00
CA GLU A 169 9.61 15.11 -8.27
C GLU A 169 8.29 15.87 -8.21
N VAL A 170 7.24 15.31 -7.58
CA VAL A 170 5.98 16.02 -7.37
C VAL A 170 6.20 17.28 -6.53
N ARG A 171 6.96 17.20 -5.43
CA ARG A 171 7.29 18.37 -4.60
C ARG A 171 8.00 19.45 -5.41
N GLU A 172 9.05 19.08 -6.13
CA GLU A 172 9.81 20.03 -6.96
C GLU A 172 8.94 20.65 -8.05
N ALA A 173 8.15 19.83 -8.74
CA ALA A 173 7.19 20.31 -9.75
C ALA A 173 6.21 21.35 -9.20
N VAL A 174 5.69 21.12 -7.99
CA VAL A 174 4.78 22.06 -7.33
C VAL A 174 5.50 23.34 -6.90
N TYR A 175 6.72 23.25 -6.35
CA TYR A 175 7.47 24.43 -5.89
C TYR A 175 8.04 25.27 -7.03
N GLU A 176 8.47 24.63 -8.11
CA GLU A 176 9.08 25.28 -9.28
C GLU A 176 8.06 25.58 -10.39
N ASN A 177 6.80 25.16 -10.21
CA ASN A 177 5.73 25.29 -11.20
C ASN A 177 6.11 24.72 -12.57
N ARG A 178 6.64 23.49 -12.57
CA ARG A 178 7.06 22.74 -13.76
C ARG A 178 6.29 21.43 -13.89
N SER A 179 6.33 20.83 -15.08
CA SER A 179 5.80 19.49 -15.29
C SER A 179 6.66 18.43 -14.59
N ILE A 180 6.01 17.36 -14.13
CA ILE A 180 6.65 16.19 -13.53
C ILE A 180 7.29 15.34 -14.63
N THR A 181 8.57 15.02 -14.46
CA THR A 181 9.26 14.00 -15.25
C THR A 181 9.16 12.67 -14.51
N VAL A 182 8.56 11.65 -15.11
CA VAL A 182 8.44 10.34 -14.45
C VAL A 182 9.83 9.78 -14.14
N PRO A 183 10.16 9.50 -12.86
CA PRO A 183 11.48 9.00 -12.51
C PRO A 183 11.76 7.62 -13.11
N GLU A 184 13.03 7.38 -13.46
CA GLU A 184 13.48 6.09 -13.98
C GLU A 184 13.13 4.93 -13.04
N SER A 185 13.24 5.14 -11.73
CA SER A 185 12.89 4.14 -10.71
C SER A 185 11.43 3.68 -10.78
N PHE A 186 10.49 4.56 -11.18
CA PHE A 186 9.09 4.19 -11.44
C PHE A 186 8.92 3.44 -12.76
N LEU A 187 9.62 3.86 -13.81
CA LEU A 187 9.59 3.20 -15.11
C LEU A 187 10.17 1.79 -15.07
N GLN A 188 11.08 1.50 -14.14
CA GLN A 188 11.62 0.15 -13.96
C GLN A 188 10.67 -0.77 -13.16
N LEU A 189 9.62 -0.25 -12.53
CA LEU A 189 8.68 -1.11 -11.78
C LEU A 189 7.86 -2.05 -12.67
N THR A 190 7.40 -3.14 -12.08
CA THR A 190 6.35 -3.98 -12.69
C THR A 190 5.03 -3.22 -12.78
N GLU A 191 4.14 -3.65 -13.68
CA GLU A 191 2.81 -3.03 -13.82
C GLU A 191 2.00 -3.03 -12.50
N GLU A 192 2.14 -4.09 -11.70
CA GLU A 192 1.48 -4.18 -10.38
C GLU A 192 2.08 -3.17 -9.40
N ASP A 193 3.41 -3.09 -9.31
CA ASP A 193 4.09 -2.17 -8.41
C ASP A 193 3.87 -0.70 -8.79
N ARG A 194 3.79 -0.40 -10.09
CA ARG A 194 3.40 0.94 -10.57
C ARG A 194 2.02 1.34 -10.07
N ARG A 195 1.04 0.43 -10.11
CA ARG A 195 -0.31 0.68 -9.56
C ARG A 195 -0.26 0.96 -8.07
N LYS A 196 0.49 0.17 -7.30
CA LYS A 196 0.65 0.37 -5.86
C LYS A 196 1.31 1.72 -5.55
N VAL A 197 2.38 2.07 -6.24
CA VAL A 197 3.08 3.35 -6.05
C VAL A 197 2.22 4.55 -6.49
N ALA A 198 1.46 4.42 -7.57
CA ALA A 198 0.50 5.45 -7.99
C ALA A 198 -0.58 5.67 -6.92
N LYS A 199 -1.16 4.60 -6.38
CA LYS A 199 -2.13 4.67 -5.28
C LYS A 199 -1.53 5.34 -4.03
N LEU A 200 -0.34 4.94 -3.59
CA LEU A 200 0.35 5.56 -2.46
C LEU A 200 0.59 7.06 -2.69
N THR A 201 0.89 7.45 -3.93
CA THR A 201 1.10 8.86 -4.31
C THR A 201 -0.20 9.65 -4.26
N VAL A 202 -1.30 9.08 -4.75
CA VAL A 202 -2.64 9.68 -4.64
C VAL A 202 -3.04 9.81 -3.17
N ASP A 203 -2.88 8.77 -2.37
CA ASP A 203 -3.18 8.80 -0.93
C ASP A 203 -2.39 9.90 -0.20
N TRP A 204 -1.12 10.08 -0.55
CA TRP A 204 -0.27 11.14 0.00
C TRP A 204 -0.75 12.55 -0.39
N ILE A 205 -1.09 12.77 -1.68
CA ILE A 205 -1.62 14.05 -2.19
C ILE A 205 -2.89 14.47 -1.47
N PHE A 206 -3.76 13.51 -1.13
CA PHE A 206 -5.02 13.77 -0.44
C PHE A 206 -4.91 13.73 1.10
N SER A 207 -3.70 13.76 1.67
CA SER A 207 -3.47 13.68 3.12
C SER A 207 -2.69 14.90 3.67
N PRO A 208 -3.38 15.91 4.22
CA PRO A 208 -4.84 16.07 4.34
C PRO A 208 -5.50 16.66 3.09
N VAL A 209 -6.82 16.44 2.94
CA VAL A 209 -7.65 17.15 1.95
C VAL A 209 -7.89 18.59 2.41
N ASN A 210 -7.33 19.56 1.69
CA ASN A 210 -7.43 20.99 1.96
C ASN A 210 -7.53 21.80 0.66
N ASP A 211 -7.60 23.12 0.75
CA ASP A 211 -7.79 23.98 -0.44
C ASP A 211 -6.57 24.02 -1.36
N GLU A 212 -5.40 23.55 -0.90
CA GLU A 212 -4.19 23.43 -1.70
C GLU A 212 -4.08 22.09 -2.42
N THR A 213 -4.92 21.10 -2.11
CA THR A 213 -4.87 19.75 -2.71
C THR A 213 -4.85 19.79 -4.24
N GLY A 214 -5.54 20.75 -4.87
CA GLY A 214 -5.50 20.93 -6.33
C GLY A 214 -4.09 21.15 -6.89
N LYS A 215 -3.26 21.96 -6.20
CA LYS A 215 -1.88 22.25 -6.62
C LYS A 215 -1.02 20.99 -6.68
N TRP A 216 -1.25 20.03 -5.78
CA TRP A 216 -0.52 18.77 -5.70
C TRP A 216 -1.07 17.72 -6.67
N PHE A 217 -2.39 17.74 -6.89
CA PHE A 217 -3.09 16.77 -7.72
C PHE A 217 -2.91 17.03 -9.22
N ASP A 218 -3.01 18.28 -9.65
CA ASP A 218 -3.02 18.65 -11.07
C ASP A 218 -1.77 18.21 -11.83
N PRO A 219 -0.54 18.42 -11.31
CA PRO A 219 0.67 17.96 -11.98
C PRO A 219 0.71 16.44 -12.19
N VAL A 220 0.10 15.66 -11.30
CA VAL A 220 0.15 14.18 -11.36
C VAL A 220 -0.81 13.61 -12.39
N VAL A 221 -2.03 14.13 -12.46
CA VAL A 221 -3.04 13.66 -13.43
C VAL A 221 -2.74 14.08 -14.87
N GLU A 222 -1.91 15.10 -15.04
CA GLU A 222 -1.46 15.58 -16.34
C GLU A 222 -0.36 14.70 -16.95
N ILE A 223 0.29 13.86 -16.16
CA ILE A 223 1.30 12.91 -16.65
C ILE A 223 0.61 11.77 -17.40
N GLU A 224 0.80 11.73 -18.72
CA GLU A 224 0.23 10.71 -19.60
C GLU A 224 0.64 9.28 -19.19
N MET A 225 1.90 9.09 -18.81
CA MET A 225 2.42 7.77 -18.37
C MET A 225 1.83 7.30 -17.03
N MET A 226 1.33 8.21 -16.18
CA MET A 226 0.73 7.85 -14.89
C MET A 226 -0.75 7.52 -15.01
N ARG A 227 -1.48 8.13 -15.95
CA ARG A 227 -2.94 8.00 -16.10
C ARG A 227 -3.48 6.57 -16.02
N PRO A 228 -2.89 5.56 -16.69
CA PRO A 228 -3.40 4.19 -16.61
C PRO A 228 -3.42 3.63 -15.17
N TYR A 229 -2.54 4.14 -14.31
CA TYR A 229 -2.36 3.69 -12.92
C TYR A 229 -3.18 4.49 -11.90
N LEU A 230 -3.90 5.53 -12.34
CA LEU A 230 -4.69 6.39 -11.46
C LEU A 230 -6.14 5.89 -11.27
N THR A 231 -6.58 4.95 -12.08
CA THR A 231 -7.93 4.37 -11.97
C THR A 231 -8.13 3.71 -10.60
N ARG A 232 -9.27 4.00 -9.96
CA ARG A 232 -9.65 3.46 -8.64
C ARG A 232 -8.57 3.62 -7.56
N THR A 233 -8.02 4.83 -7.44
CA THR A 233 -6.99 5.17 -6.44
C THR A 233 -7.47 6.09 -5.33
N VAL A 234 -8.65 6.69 -5.46
CA VAL A 234 -9.22 7.64 -4.49
C VAL A 234 -10.33 6.95 -3.69
N PRO A 235 -10.11 6.66 -2.39
CA PRO A 235 -11.13 6.08 -1.53
C PRO A 235 -12.39 6.95 -1.43
N HIS A 236 -13.56 6.33 -1.26
CA HIS A 236 -14.84 7.03 -1.19
C HIS A 236 -14.86 8.16 -0.14
N GLY A 237 -14.34 7.90 1.06
CA GLY A 237 -14.26 8.92 2.12
C GLY A 237 -13.37 10.12 1.74
N THR A 238 -12.31 9.90 0.97
CA THR A 238 -11.49 10.98 0.42
C THR A 238 -12.24 11.76 -0.64
N TYR A 239 -12.91 11.06 -1.56
CA TYR A 239 -13.76 11.70 -2.57
C TYR A 239 -14.85 12.58 -1.94
N GLN A 240 -15.53 12.12 -0.88
CA GLN A 240 -16.55 12.92 -0.17
C GLN A 240 -15.97 14.21 0.42
N ARG A 241 -14.76 14.16 1.00
CA ARG A 241 -14.07 15.33 1.54
C ARG A 241 -13.70 16.35 0.46
N VAL A 242 -13.32 15.86 -0.73
CA VAL A 242 -13.06 16.70 -1.90
C VAL A 242 -14.36 17.31 -2.42
N ALA A 243 -15.40 16.48 -2.61
CA ALA A 243 -16.69 16.90 -3.16
C ALA A 243 -17.46 17.88 -2.27
N GLY A 244 -17.20 17.87 -0.95
CA GLY A 244 -17.78 18.82 0.01
C GLY A 244 -17.10 20.19 0.03
N ARG A 245 -16.04 20.42 -0.76
CA ARG A 245 -15.29 21.68 -0.80
C ARG A 245 -15.42 22.34 -2.18
N GLU A 246 -16.00 23.54 -2.22
CA GLU A 246 -16.17 24.29 -3.48
C GLU A 246 -14.83 24.65 -4.14
N SER A 247 -13.80 24.94 -3.33
CA SER A 247 -12.42 25.20 -3.77
C SER A 247 -11.81 24.05 -4.59
N LEU A 248 -12.32 22.82 -4.43
CA LEU A 248 -11.81 21.61 -5.07
C LEU A 248 -12.74 21.08 -6.18
N LYS A 249 -13.65 21.91 -6.70
CA LYS A 249 -14.57 21.52 -7.77
C LYS A 249 -13.86 20.91 -8.99
N ASN A 250 -12.76 21.51 -9.44
CA ASN A 250 -11.98 21.00 -10.58
C ASN A 250 -11.34 19.63 -10.27
N VAL A 251 -10.85 19.44 -9.03
CA VAL A 251 -10.28 18.16 -8.59
C VAL A 251 -11.35 17.07 -8.59
N LYS A 252 -12.55 17.37 -8.09
CA LYS A 252 -13.70 16.45 -8.14
C LYS A 252 -14.04 16.04 -9.57
N GLU A 253 -14.12 16.99 -10.49
CA GLU A 253 -14.43 16.72 -11.91
C GLU A 253 -13.38 15.83 -12.55
N ARG A 254 -12.09 16.07 -12.28
CA ARG A 254 -10.99 15.23 -12.78
C ARG A 254 -10.98 13.82 -12.16
N ILE A 255 -11.29 13.67 -10.87
CA ILE A 255 -11.44 12.34 -10.24
C ILE A 255 -12.51 11.51 -10.97
N ILE A 256 -13.62 12.13 -11.36
CA ILE A 256 -14.69 11.48 -12.11
C ILE A 256 -14.24 11.18 -13.55
N ALA A 257 -13.66 12.17 -14.23
CA ALA A 257 -13.26 12.07 -15.63
C ALA A 257 -12.21 10.96 -15.86
N TYR A 258 -11.33 10.72 -14.89
CA TYR A 258 -10.29 9.70 -14.96
C TYR A 258 -10.62 8.39 -14.22
N ASP A 259 -11.88 8.19 -13.83
CA ASP A 259 -12.34 6.99 -13.09
C ASP A 259 -11.45 6.66 -11.87
N MET A 260 -11.00 7.70 -11.16
CA MET A 260 -10.06 7.53 -10.04
C MET A 260 -10.77 7.10 -8.76
N ARG A 261 -12.11 7.20 -8.69
CA ARG A 261 -12.87 6.85 -7.50
C ARG A 261 -12.87 5.33 -7.28
N GLU A 262 -12.50 4.91 -6.08
CA GLU A 262 -12.68 3.52 -5.67
C GLU A 262 -14.17 3.19 -5.50
N ALA A 263 -14.54 2.01 -6.00
CA ALA A 263 -15.86 1.46 -5.75
C ALA A 263 -15.98 1.14 -4.25
N ASP A 264 -16.96 1.74 -3.60
CA ASP A 264 -17.37 1.38 -2.24
C ASP A 264 -18.87 1.08 -2.29
N PRO A 265 -19.24 -0.18 -2.58
CA PRO A 265 -20.63 -0.57 -2.70
C PRO A 265 -21.45 -0.22 -1.46
N GLN A 266 -20.85 -0.31 -0.26
CA GLN A 266 -21.55 -0.03 1.00
C GLN A 266 -21.79 1.47 1.18
N ALA A 267 -20.81 2.31 0.88
CA ALA A 267 -21.01 3.75 0.94
C ALA A 267 -21.95 4.26 -0.17
N GLU A 268 -21.91 3.64 -1.36
CA GLU A 268 -22.84 3.91 -2.46
C GLU A 268 -24.28 3.56 -2.09
N ILE A 269 -24.50 2.38 -1.53
CA ILE A 269 -25.79 1.96 -0.97
C ILE A 269 -26.25 2.95 0.10
N LYS A 270 -25.36 3.34 1.04
CA LYS A 270 -25.71 4.31 2.10
C LYS A 270 -26.08 5.70 1.55
N SER A 271 -25.32 6.20 0.57
CA SER A 271 -25.60 7.48 -0.09
C SER A 271 -26.93 7.43 -0.83
N ALA A 272 -27.12 6.41 -1.67
CA ALA A 272 -28.35 6.22 -2.43
C ALA A 272 -29.57 6.08 -1.51
N LYS A 273 -29.45 5.36 -0.40
CA LYS A 273 -30.49 5.28 0.63
C LYS A 273 -30.84 6.66 1.20
N ASN A 274 -29.86 7.50 1.50
CA ASN A 274 -30.13 8.85 2.01
C ASN A 274 -30.81 9.73 0.95
N GLU A 275 -30.38 9.65 -0.30
CA GLU A 275 -31.01 10.37 -1.41
C GLU A 275 -32.45 9.91 -1.66
N VAL A 276 -32.73 8.60 -1.57
CA VAL A 276 -34.09 8.04 -1.64
C VAL A 276 -34.96 8.57 -0.50
N CYS A 277 -34.48 8.50 0.76
CA CYS A 277 -35.23 9.04 1.90
C CYS A 277 -35.51 10.55 1.74
N ASN A 278 -34.54 11.32 1.25
CA ASN A 278 -34.71 12.76 1.02
C ASN A 278 -35.67 13.05 -0.13
N ALA A 279 -35.63 12.27 -1.21
CA ALA A 279 -36.59 12.36 -2.31
C ALA A 279 -38.02 12.06 -1.83
N VAL A 280 -38.20 11.07 -0.95
CA VAL A 280 -39.49 10.77 -0.32
C VAL A 280 -39.97 11.93 0.55
N ARG A 281 -39.13 12.47 1.45
CA ARG A 281 -39.49 13.64 2.27
C ARG A 281 -39.88 14.85 1.41
N LYS A 282 -39.09 15.13 0.37
CA LYS A 282 -39.37 16.23 -0.57
C LYS A 282 -40.67 15.99 -1.34
N SER A 283 -40.94 14.75 -1.75
CA SER A 283 -42.19 14.39 -2.44
C SER A 283 -43.43 14.65 -1.62
N VAL A 284 -43.34 14.39 -0.32
CA VAL A 284 -44.41 14.66 0.64
C VAL A 284 -44.63 16.18 0.78
N ALA A 285 -43.54 16.94 0.94
CA ALA A 285 -43.60 18.40 1.05
C ALA A 285 -44.15 19.06 -0.23
N ASP A 286 -43.68 18.61 -1.40
CA ASP A 286 -44.01 19.22 -2.70
C ASP A 286 -45.28 18.62 -3.34
N ARG A 287 -45.87 17.57 -2.75
CA ARG A 287 -47.00 16.78 -3.28
C ARG A 287 -46.78 16.30 -4.72
N LYS A 288 -45.56 15.88 -5.04
CA LYS A 288 -45.14 15.40 -6.37
C LYS A 288 -44.52 14.02 -6.27
N ASN A 289 -44.78 13.14 -7.24
CA ASN A 289 -44.02 11.89 -7.32
C ASN A 289 -42.60 12.18 -7.84
N PRO A 290 -41.56 11.84 -7.06
CA PRO A 290 -40.20 12.11 -7.45
C PRO A 290 -39.73 11.04 -8.45
N ILE A 291 -38.95 11.46 -9.44
CA ILE A 291 -38.13 10.55 -10.24
C ILE A 291 -37.09 9.95 -9.28
N GLY A 292 -36.78 8.66 -9.45
CA GLY A 292 -35.77 7.97 -8.62
C GLY A 292 -34.42 8.71 -8.66
N PRO A 293 -33.72 8.88 -7.52
CA PRO A 293 -32.41 9.50 -7.50
C PRO A 293 -31.44 8.79 -8.44
N ALA A 294 -30.63 9.56 -9.20
CA ALA A 294 -29.66 8.99 -10.13
C ALA A 294 -28.70 8.00 -9.45
N SER A 295 -28.32 8.29 -8.20
CA SER A 295 -27.46 7.43 -7.36
C SER A 295 -28.06 6.05 -7.11
N PHE A 296 -29.39 5.94 -7.06
CA PHE A 296 -30.09 4.66 -6.88
C PHE A 296 -30.18 3.91 -8.21
N MET A 297 -30.49 4.64 -9.29
CA MET A 297 -30.62 4.05 -10.63
C MET A 297 -29.29 3.48 -11.16
N SER A 298 -28.16 4.02 -10.71
CA SER A 298 -26.82 3.55 -11.09
C SER A 298 -26.30 2.35 -10.30
N LEU A 299 -27.01 1.88 -9.27
CA LEU A 299 -26.59 0.71 -8.48
C LEU A 299 -26.82 -0.60 -9.25
N THR A 300 -26.09 -1.64 -8.85
CA THR A 300 -26.43 -3.02 -9.23
C THR A 300 -27.78 -3.43 -8.67
N GLU A 301 -28.39 -4.48 -9.21
CA GLU A 301 -29.70 -4.97 -8.73
C GLU A 301 -29.66 -5.38 -7.25
N GLU A 302 -28.56 -5.98 -6.78
CA GLU A 302 -28.32 -6.30 -5.37
C GLU A 302 -28.22 -5.02 -4.52
N GLY A 303 -27.53 -3.99 -5.02
CA GLY A 303 -27.43 -2.70 -4.36
C GLY A 303 -28.79 -2.00 -4.23
N LYS A 304 -29.63 -2.04 -5.27
CA LYS A 304 -31.00 -1.50 -5.24
C LYS A 304 -31.88 -2.23 -4.22
N LYS A 305 -31.82 -3.56 -4.17
CA LYS A 305 -32.51 -4.38 -3.14
C LYS A 305 -32.09 -3.98 -1.73
N GLU A 306 -30.79 -3.80 -1.50
CA GLU A 306 -30.29 -3.39 -0.18
C GLU A 306 -30.72 -1.97 0.18
N VAL A 307 -30.71 -1.02 -0.76
CA VAL A 307 -31.26 0.33 -0.54
C VAL A 307 -32.75 0.28 -0.20
N ALA A 308 -33.54 -0.55 -0.88
CA ALA A 308 -34.96 -0.72 -0.58
C ALA A 308 -35.17 -1.28 0.83
N ARG A 309 -34.44 -2.33 1.21
CA ARG A 309 -34.45 -2.90 2.56
C ARG A 309 -34.13 -1.86 3.64
N LEU A 310 -33.05 -1.10 3.44
CA LEU A 310 -32.63 -0.05 4.39
C LEU A 310 -33.62 1.12 4.44
N SER A 311 -34.27 1.45 3.34
CA SER A 311 -35.28 2.52 3.27
C SER A 311 -36.57 2.10 3.97
N VAL A 312 -37.03 0.86 3.78
CA VAL A 312 -38.17 0.30 4.51
C VAL A 312 -37.88 0.23 6.00
N ASN A 313 -36.68 -0.22 6.38
CA ASN A 313 -36.29 -0.23 7.79
C ASN A 313 -36.24 1.18 8.42
N TRP A 314 -35.89 2.20 7.64
CA TRP A 314 -35.98 3.61 8.06
C TRP A 314 -37.43 4.03 8.35
N THR A 315 -38.41 3.61 7.54
CA THR A 315 -39.82 3.93 7.79
C THR A 315 -40.42 3.20 9.00
N LEU A 316 -39.84 2.05 9.38
CA LEU A 316 -40.34 1.19 10.46
C LEU A 316 -39.50 1.28 11.76
N SER A 317 -38.59 2.26 11.87
CA SER A 317 -37.68 2.38 13.02
C SER A 317 -37.50 3.84 13.48
N PRO A 318 -38.03 4.24 14.66
CA PRO A 318 -38.84 3.42 15.58
C PRO A 318 -40.26 3.18 15.04
N VAL A 319 -40.92 2.12 15.53
CA VAL A 319 -42.36 1.91 15.29
C VAL A 319 -43.17 2.86 16.18
N ASN A 320 -43.90 3.79 15.57
CA ASN A 320 -44.64 4.88 16.23
C ASN A 320 -45.84 5.35 15.37
N ASP A 321 -46.53 6.39 15.81
CA ASP A 321 -47.73 6.91 15.11
C ASP A 321 -47.43 7.51 13.72
N GLU A 322 -46.18 7.85 13.39
CA GLU A 322 -45.78 8.32 12.05
C GLU A 322 -45.42 7.17 11.09
N THR A 323 -45.32 5.94 11.59
CA THR A 323 -44.84 4.78 10.82
C THR A 323 -45.71 4.51 9.61
N GLU A 324 -47.04 4.55 9.77
CA GLU A 324 -47.97 4.31 8.66
C GLU A 324 -47.78 5.33 7.53
N PHE A 325 -47.68 6.60 7.90
CA PHE A 325 -47.49 7.70 6.95
C PHE A 325 -46.20 7.54 6.15
N TRP A 326 -45.06 7.34 6.83
CA TRP A 326 -43.77 7.23 6.14
C TRP A 326 -43.64 5.94 5.34
N PHE A 327 -44.23 4.84 5.82
CA PHE A 327 -44.25 3.57 5.11
C PHE A 327 -44.95 3.72 3.75
N PHE A 328 -46.19 4.23 3.72
CA PHE A 328 -46.93 4.43 2.46
C PHE A 328 -46.28 5.47 1.56
N ALA A 329 -45.72 6.56 2.12
CA ALA A 329 -44.97 7.55 1.36
C ALA A 329 -43.78 6.95 0.59
N LEU A 330 -43.16 5.88 1.11
CA LEU A 330 -42.08 5.16 0.46
C LEU A 330 -42.59 4.08 -0.50
N VAL A 331 -43.45 3.15 -0.05
CA VAL A 331 -43.80 1.94 -0.82
C VAL A 331 -44.68 2.22 -2.05
N GLU A 332 -45.22 3.42 -2.15
CA GLU A 332 -45.96 3.88 -3.32
C GLU A 332 -45.06 4.38 -4.44
N LYS A 333 -43.77 4.68 -4.15
CA LYS A 333 -42.85 5.20 -5.16
C LYS A 333 -42.53 4.16 -6.22
N GLU A 334 -42.77 4.52 -7.48
CA GLU A 334 -42.60 3.61 -8.62
C GLU A 334 -41.18 3.07 -8.74
N PHE A 335 -40.17 3.94 -8.60
CA PHE A 335 -38.77 3.56 -8.78
C PHE A 335 -38.26 2.52 -7.77
N ILE A 336 -38.92 2.34 -6.61
CA ILE A 336 -38.48 1.39 -5.57
C ILE A 336 -39.37 0.15 -5.47
N ARG A 337 -40.54 0.17 -6.14
CA ARG A 337 -41.62 -0.82 -5.95
C ARG A 337 -41.18 -2.25 -6.23
N GLU A 338 -40.39 -2.46 -7.28
CA GLU A 338 -39.90 -3.77 -7.71
C GLU A 338 -38.86 -4.38 -6.74
N TYR A 339 -38.36 -3.59 -5.80
CA TYR A 339 -37.31 -3.97 -4.85
C TYR A 339 -37.83 -4.18 -3.42
N LEU A 340 -39.15 -4.17 -3.22
CA LEU A 340 -39.77 -4.24 -1.88
C LEU A 340 -39.92 -5.66 -1.32
N GLU A 341 -39.83 -6.70 -2.16
CA GLU A 341 -39.95 -8.09 -1.71
C GLU A 341 -38.87 -8.45 -0.68
N HIS A 342 -39.26 -9.19 0.35
CA HIS A 342 -38.37 -9.66 1.43
C HIS A 342 -37.57 -8.56 2.17
N THR A 343 -38.07 -7.32 2.18
CA THR A 343 -37.40 -6.19 2.84
C THR A 343 -37.64 -6.08 4.35
N VAL A 344 -38.65 -6.76 4.89
CA VAL A 344 -39.06 -6.70 6.30
C VAL A 344 -38.75 -8.02 7.00
N SER A 345 -37.91 -7.99 8.04
CA SER A 345 -37.64 -9.18 8.87
C SER A 345 -38.85 -9.57 9.73
N GLN A 346 -39.02 -10.86 10.04
CA GLN A 346 -40.04 -11.36 10.96
C GLN A 346 -40.09 -10.59 12.28
N ARG A 347 -38.93 -10.35 12.91
CA ARG A 347 -38.83 -9.58 14.16
C ARG A 347 -39.47 -8.19 14.06
N LYS A 348 -39.25 -7.50 12.95
CA LYS A 348 -39.79 -6.16 12.71
C LYS A 348 -41.29 -6.20 12.39
N TYR A 349 -41.74 -7.20 11.64
CA TYR A 349 -43.16 -7.45 11.42
C TYR A 349 -43.91 -7.69 12.75
N ASP A 350 -43.34 -8.50 13.65
CA ASP A 350 -43.93 -8.75 14.97
C ASP A 350 -43.99 -7.49 15.84
N GLU A 351 -43.02 -6.58 15.69
CA GLU A 351 -43.00 -5.27 16.36
C GLU A 351 -44.14 -4.38 15.87
N VAL A 352 -44.36 -4.32 14.54
CA VAL A 352 -45.48 -3.61 13.93
C VAL A 352 -46.81 -4.21 14.38
N ALA A 353 -46.94 -5.55 14.37
CA ALA A 353 -48.15 -6.26 14.79
C ALA A 353 -48.51 -6.00 16.27
N ARG A 354 -47.50 -5.89 17.15
CA ARG A 354 -47.69 -5.58 18.57
C ARG A 354 -48.20 -4.16 18.84
N SER A 355 -48.05 -3.23 17.90
CA SER A 355 -48.53 -1.84 18.08
C SER A 355 -50.06 -1.73 18.13
N GLY A 356 -50.81 -2.70 17.57
CA GLY A 356 -52.28 -2.71 17.50
C GLY A 356 -52.92 -1.61 16.64
N ARG A 357 -52.16 -0.59 16.20
CA ARG A 357 -52.63 0.58 15.45
C ARG A 357 -52.17 0.60 13.98
N LEU A 358 -51.26 -0.29 13.60
CA LEU A 358 -50.63 -0.33 12.26
C LEU A 358 -51.14 -1.50 11.41
N GLU A 359 -52.45 -1.79 11.48
CA GLU A 359 -53.08 -2.91 10.76
C GLU A 359 -52.90 -2.78 9.24
N SER A 360 -53.10 -1.59 8.69
CA SER A 360 -52.93 -1.32 7.26
C SER A 360 -51.48 -1.52 6.78
N VAL A 361 -50.49 -1.22 7.63
CA VAL A 361 -49.08 -1.51 7.34
C VAL A 361 -48.83 -3.02 7.33
N ARG A 362 -49.40 -3.76 8.29
CA ARG A 362 -49.29 -5.22 8.39
C ARG A 362 -49.84 -5.92 7.15
N GLU A 363 -51.06 -5.56 6.75
CA GLU A 363 -51.69 -6.11 5.55
C GLU A 363 -50.89 -5.76 4.29
N ALA A 364 -50.39 -4.54 4.18
CA ALA A 364 -49.57 -4.12 3.05
C ALA A 364 -48.25 -4.92 2.95
N ILE A 365 -47.58 -5.19 4.07
CA ILE A 365 -46.36 -6.02 4.11
C ILE A 365 -46.63 -7.43 3.56
N LEU A 366 -47.73 -8.06 3.99
CA LEU A 366 -48.10 -9.40 3.52
C LEU A 366 -48.52 -9.40 2.05
N LYS A 367 -49.42 -8.48 1.67
CA LYS A 367 -49.97 -8.38 0.31
C LYS A 367 -48.89 -8.13 -0.74
N ARG A 368 -47.82 -7.42 -0.37
CA ARG A 368 -46.71 -7.06 -1.26
C ARG A 368 -45.51 -8.01 -1.14
N GLY A 369 -45.62 -9.13 -0.42
CA GLY A 369 -44.52 -10.09 -0.27
C GLY A 369 -43.28 -9.51 0.42
N MET A 370 -43.43 -8.46 1.22
CA MET A 370 -42.30 -7.75 1.84
C MET A 370 -41.71 -8.49 3.03
N LEU A 371 -42.43 -9.48 3.59
CA LEU A 371 -41.94 -10.29 4.70
C LEU A 371 -40.83 -11.23 4.22
N ALA A 372 -39.67 -11.18 4.87
CA ALA A 372 -38.60 -12.16 4.67
C ALA A 372 -39.03 -13.49 5.31
N GLY A 373 -39.04 -14.54 4.50
CA GLY A 373 -39.41 -15.90 4.91
C GLY A 373 -38.34 -16.59 5.75
#